data_AF-A0A8J5P609-F1
#
_entry.id   AF-A0A8J5P609-F1
#
_cell.length_a   1.000
_cell.length_b   1.000
_cell.length_c   1.000
_cell.angle_alpha   90.00
_cell.angle_beta   90.00
_cell.angle_gamma   90.00
#
_symmetry.space_group_name_H-M   'P 1'
#
loop_
_entity.id
_entity.type
_entity.pdbx_description
1 polymer ?
#
loop_
_entity_poly.entity_id
_entity_poly.type
_entity_poly.pdbx_seq_one_letter_code
_entity_poly.pdbx_strand_id
1 'polypeptide(L)'
;MPSAVEMATIAADDTRVLGQDPLIPPALLTSEIPLPEKATNTVVKGRQDAADIVLGQSDRLLVVVGPCSIHDPAAAQEYASRLKELSDKLSDDLCIVMRAYLEKPRTTVGWKGLINDPDIDNSFKINKGLRVSRQLFVDLTSKGLPIATEMLDTISPQFLADCISVGAIGARTTESQLHRELASGLSFPVGFKNGTDGSLGVAIDAIGAAAAQHHFMGVTKQGLAAITRTKGNEHCFVILRGGTKGTNFDKESVQAAKKVLQDKKQKEAIMIDCSHGNSSKNHKNQPKVAKVVGEQLREGEKAIIGVMIESNIGEGNQKVPAEGPAALQRGVSITDACINWEDTAVVLEDLADAVRTRRKVNRS
;
A
#
# COMPACT_ATOMS: atom_id res chain seq x y z
N MET A 1 -23.46 -40.35 -46.32
CA MET A 1 -22.71 -39.08 -46.40
C MET A 1 -21.83 -39.01 -45.16
N PRO A 2 -20.50 -38.87 -45.29
CA PRO A 2 -19.63 -38.83 -44.12
C PRO A 2 -19.89 -37.53 -43.35
N SER A 3 -20.13 -37.69 -42.04
CA SER A 3 -20.18 -36.62 -41.04
C SER A 3 -18.94 -35.75 -41.17
N ALA A 4 -19.13 -34.45 -41.43
CA ALA A 4 -18.05 -33.48 -41.42
C ALA A 4 -17.41 -33.49 -40.03
N VAL A 5 -16.17 -33.97 -39.95
CA VAL A 5 -15.31 -33.77 -38.79
C VAL A 5 -15.04 -32.27 -38.76
N GLU A 6 -15.59 -31.56 -37.77
CA GLU A 6 -15.19 -30.18 -37.46
C GLU A 6 -13.69 -30.20 -37.15
N MET A 7 -12.89 -29.83 -38.14
CA MET A 7 -11.48 -29.54 -37.91
C MET A 7 -11.42 -28.23 -37.14
N ALA A 8 -11.14 -28.31 -35.84
CA ALA A 8 -10.79 -27.14 -35.04
C ALA A 8 -9.70 -26.35 -35.79
N THR A 9 -9.97 -25.07 -36.06
CA THR A 9 -9.05 -24.17 -36.76
C THR A 9 -7.73 -24.15 -36.00
N ILE A 10 -6.62 -24.44 -36.69
CA ILE A 10 -5.28 -24.31 -36.11
C ILE A 10 -5.04 -22.82 -35.87
N ALA A 11 -5.23 -22.37 -34.63
CA ALA A 11 -4.98 -21.00 -34.20
C ALA A 11 -3.70 -20.94 -33.37
N ALA A 12 -2.78 -20.05 -33.74
CA ALA A 12 -1.54 -19.82 -32.99
C ALA A 12 -1.73 -18.83 -31.83
N ASP A 13 -2.75 -17.98 -31.90
CA ASP A 13 -3.01 -16.88 -30.96
C ASP A 13 -4.39 -17.02 -30.27
N ASP A 14 -4.56 -16.37 -29.12
CA ASP A 14 -5.81 -16.28 -28.34
C ASP A 14 -6.52 -17.60 -27.97
N THR A 15 -5.85 -18.75 -28.11
CA THR A 15 -6.39 -20.09 -27.78
C THR A 15 -6.85 -20.27 -26.32
N ARG A 16 -6.49 -19.34 -25.43
CA ARG A 16 -6.87 -19.31 -24.01
C ARG A 16 -7.54 -18.00 -23.59
N VAL A 17 -7.90 -17.14 -24.54
CA VAL A 17 -8.57 -15.85 -24.29
C VAL A 17 -10.05 -16.01 -24.59
N LEU A 18 -10.91 -15.85 -23.57
CA LEU A 18 -12.36 -15.99 -23.71
C LEU A 18 -13.00 -14.80 -24.44
N GLY A 19 -12.36 -13.63 -24.38
CA GLY A 19 -12.83 -12.39 -24.96
C GLY A 19 -12.08 -11.19 -24.38
N GLN A 20 -12.36 -10.01 -24.91
CA GLN A 20 -11.81 -8.74 -24.45
C GLN A 20 -12.93 -7.71 -24.38
N ASP A 21 -13.11 -7.10 -23.21
CA ASP A 21 -14.07 -6.01 -23.01
C ASP A 21 -13.39 -4.64 -23.10
N PRO A 22 -14.09 -3.60 -23.59
CA PRO A 22 -13.55 -2.25 -23.58
C PRO A 22 -13.34 -1.75 -22.14
N LEU A 23 -12.14 -1.24 -21.87
CA LEU A 23 -11.78 -0.59 -20.60
C LEU A 23 -11.85 0.94 -20.76
N ILE A 24 -12.43 1.63 -19.78
CA ILE A 24 -12.47 3.09 -19.74
C ILE A 24 -11.02 3.64 -19.82
N PRO A 25 -10.73 4.65 -20.68
CA PRO A 25 -9.42 5.29 -20.68
C PRO A 25 -9.17 6.08 -19.39
N PRO A 26 -7.93 6.13 -18.87
CA PRO A 26 -7.61 6.91 -17.65
C PRO A 26 -8.03 8.39 -17.73
N ALA A 27 -7.82 9.04 -18.88
CA ALA A 27 -8.19 10.43 -19.09
C ALA A 27 -9.70 10.66 -18.97
N LEU A 28 -10.52 9.71 -19.44
CA LEU A 28 -11.96 9.80 -19.32
C LEU A 28 -12.38 9.64 -17.85
N LEU A 29 -11.78 8.69 -17.12
CA LEU A 29 -12.06 8.52 -15.70
C LEU A 29 -11.69 9.77 -14.87
N THR A 30 -10.52 10.36 -15.12
CA THR A 30 -10.08 11.60 -14.47
C THR A 30 -10.95 12.80 -14.83
N SER A 31 -11.53 12.81 -16.03
CA SER A 31 -12.50 13.83 -16.46
C SER A 31 -13.87 13.65 -15.78
N GLU A 32 -14.36 12.41 -15.65
CA GLU A 32 -15.61 12.09 -14.95
C GLU A 32 -15.51 12.39 -13.43
N ILE A 33 -14.37 12.09 -12.82
CA ILE A 33 -14.11 12.25 -11.39
C ILE A 33 -12.83 13.07 -11.20
N PRO A 34 -12.90 14.41 -11.29
CA PRO A 34 -11.73 15.26 -11.14
C PRO A 34 -11.20 15.24 -9.71
N LEU A 35 -9.91 15.53 -9.54
CA LEU A 35 -9.29 15.73 -8.23
C LEU A 35 -9.42 17.21 -7.83
N PRO A 36 -10.24 17.57 -6.82
CA PRO A 36 -10.41 18.96 -6.41
C PRO A 36 -9.13 19.54 -5.80
N GLU A 37 -8.97 20.86 -5.82
CA GLU A 37 -7.77 21.54 -5.30
C GLU A 37 -7.42 21.14 -3.86
N LYS A 38 -8.42 21.02 -2.98
CA LYS A 38 -8.23 20.57 -1.60
C LYS A 38 -7.60 19.18 -1.52
N ALA A 39 -8.06 18.26 -2.37
CA ALA A 39 -7.51 16.91 -2.46
C ALA A 39 -6.10 16.95 -3.06
N THR A 40 -5.85 17.74 -4.10
CA THR A 40 -4.52 17.95 -4.66
C THR A 40 -3.52 18.44 -3.61
N ASN A 41 -3.89 19.43 -2.80
CA ASN A 41 -3.05 19.96 -1.73
C ASN A 41 -2.76 18.90 -0.66
N THR A 42 -3.76 18.10 -0.30
CA THR A 42 -3.60 16.96 0.63
C THR A 42 -2.60 15.94 0.11
N VAL A 43 -2.72 15.58 -1.17
CA VAL A 43 -1.83 14.59 -1.80
C VAL A 43 -0.41 15.13 -1.90
N VAL A 44 -0.22 16.35 -2.42
CA VAL A 44 1.11 16.94 -2.59
C VAL A 44 1.79 17.14 -1.24
N LYS A 45 1.06 17.61 -0.22
CA LYS A 45 1.59 17.71 1.14
C LYS A 45 1.98 16.34 1.69
N GLY A 46 1.12 15.33 1.55
CA GLY A 46 1.42 13.97 2.00
C GLY A 46 2.67 13.37 1.34
N ARG A 47 2.89 13.65 0.05
CA ARG A 47 4.10 13.26 -0.68
C ARG A 47 5.34 13.93 -0.14
N GLN A 48 5.28 15.25 0.08
CA GLN A 48 6.40 16.01 0.61
C GLN A 48 6.75 15.57 2.03
N ASP A 49 5.77 15.51 2.93
CA ASP A 49 5.96 15.06 4.30
C ASP A 49 6.60 13.66 4.37
N ALA A 50 6.13 12.72 3.53
CA ALA A 50 6.69 11.37 3.46
C ALA A 50 8.10 11.35 2.85
N ALA A 51 8.36 12.16 1.82
CA ALA A 51 9.69 12.30 1.22
C ALA A 51 10.69 12.88 2.22
N ASP A 52 10.32 13.92 2.96
CA ASP A 52 11.15 14.54 3.99
C ASP A 52 11.54 13.52 5.07
N ILE A 53 10.61 12.65 5.48
CA ILE A 53 10.89 11.56 6.42
C ILE A 53 11.85 10.53 5.81
N VAL A 54 11.62 10.09 4.57
CA VAL A 54 12.49 9.13 3.87
C VAL A 54 13.90 9.69 3.65
N LEU A 55 14.03 10.99 3.43
CA LEU A 55 15.30 11.69 3.25
C LEU A 55 15.97 12.11 4.58
N GLY A 56 15.34 11.84 5.73
CA GLY A 56 15.86 12.19 7.05
C GLY A 56 15.81 13.71 7.37
N GLN A 57 15.01 14.47 6.63
CA GLN A 57 14.80 15.90 6.80
C GLN A 57 13.71 16.22 7.84
N SER A 58 12.86 15.23 8.16
CA SER A 58 11.85 15.29 9.22
C SER A 58 12.06 14.15 10.21
N ASP A 59 11.98 14.45 11.51
CA ASP A 59 12.11 13.47 12.59
C ASP A 59 10.78 12.83 13.03
N ARG A 60 9.69 13.15 12.33
CA ARG A 60 8.39 12.48 12.52
C ARG A 60 8.42 11.03 12.04
N LEU A 61 7.46 10.24 12.50
CA LEU A 61 7.28 8.85 12.06
C LEU A 61 6.20 8.77 10.97
N LEU A 62 6.51 8.16 9.84
CA LEU A 62 5.54 7.86 8.79
C LEU A 62 4.67 6.67 9.21
N VAL A 63 3.35 6.86 9.30
CA VAL A 63 2.43 5.82 9.75
C VAL A 63 1.41 5.50 8.67
N VAL A 64 1.56 4.34 8.03
CA VAL A 64 0.59 3.82 7.06
C VAL A 64 -0.41 2.92 7.79
N VAL A 65 -1.62 3.43 8.05
CA VAL A 65 -2.59 2.76 8.94
C VAL A 65 -3.99 2.75 8.35
N GLY A 66 -4.67 1.61 8.42
CA GLY A 66 -6.03 1.46 7.89
C GLY A 66 -6.36 0.01 7.48
N PRO A 67 -7.51 -0.20 6.82
CA PRO A 67 -7.99 -1.56 6.53
C PRO A 67 -7.02 -2.38 5.69
N CYS A 68 -6.98 -3.70 5.90
CA CYS A 68 -6.20 -4.62 5.04
C CYS A 68 -6.55 -4.42 3.56
N SER A 69 -7.84 -4.37 3.24
CA SER A 69 -8.38 -3.93 1.96
C SER A 69 -9.77 -3.31 2.14
N ILE A 70 -10.12 -2.34 1.30
CA ILE A 70 -11.39 -1.63 1.35
C ILE A 70 -12.40 -2.31 0.41
N HIS A 71 -13.49 -2.81 0.98
CA HIS A 71 -14.62 -3.41 0.25
C HIS A 71 -15.91 -2.59 0.39
N ASP A 72 -16.04 -1.79 1.46
CA ASP A 72 -17.16 -0.89 1.72
C ASP A 72 -16.66 0.58 1.75
N PRO A 73 -16.90 1.36 0.68
CA PRO A 73 -16.53 2.78 0.64
C PRO A 73 -17.13 3.60 1.79
N ALA A 74 -18.35 3.30 2.24
CA ALA A 74 -19.00 4.06 3.31
C ALA A 74 -18.33 3.83 4.67
N ALA A 75 -18.00 2.58 5.00
CA ALA A 75 -17.20 2.28 6.20
C ALA A 75 -15.79 2.88 6.12
N ALA A 76 -15.17 2.90 4.94
CA ALA A 76 -13.86 3.54 4.76
C ALA A 76 -13.91 5.06 5.00
N GLN A 77 -14.96 5.75 4.56
CA GLN A 77 -15.18 7.18 4.84
C GLN A 77 -15.40 7.46 6.33
N GLU A 78 -16.09 6.57 7.04
CA GLU A 78 -16.27 6.65 8.48
C GLU A 78 -14.92 6.50 9.20
N TYR A 79 -14.17 5.44 8.88
CA TYR A 79 -12.82 5.22 9.42
C TYR A 79 -11.90 6.42 9.17
N ALA A 80 -11.92 6.97 7.95
CA ALA A 80 -11.11 8.14 7.58
C ALA A 80 -11.46 9.39 8.40
N SER A 81 -12.73 9.56 8.76
CA SER A 81 -13.17 10.69 9.57
C SER A 81 -12.60 10.60 10.98
N ARG A 82 -12.64 9.40 11.59
CA ARG A 82 -12.02 9.16 12.90
C ARG A 82 -10.49 9.31 12.84
N LEU A 83 -9.85 8.79 11.78
CA LEU A 83 -8.40 8.87 11.59
C LEU A 83 -7.93 10.31 11.36
N LYS A 84 -8.71 11.16 10.68
CA LYS A 84 -8.37 12.55 10.44
C LYS A 84 -8.25 13.35 11.74
N GLU A 85 -9.17 13.18 12.67
CA GLU A 85 -9.13 13.85 13.98
C GLU A 85 -7.85 13.49 14.75
N LEU A 86 -7.49 12.20 14.77
CA LEU A 86 -6.28 11.73 15.44
C LEU A 86 -5.01 12.18 14.70
N SER A 87 -5.04 12.21 13.36
CA SER A 87 -3.94 12.73 12.54
C SER A 87 -3.65 14.20 12.82
N ASP A 88 -4.67 15.03 13.06
CA ASP A 88 -4.48 16.43 13.40
C ASP A 88 -3.89 16.58 14.80
N LYS A 89 -4.39 15.80 15.77
CA LYS A 89 -3.90 15.81 17.14
C LYS A 89 -2.42 15.41 17.24
N LEU A 90 -1.96 14.49 16.41
CA LEU A 90 -0.63 13.89 16.48
C LEU A 90 0.35 14.39 15.39
N SER A 91 -0.01 15.46 14.67
CA SER A 91 0.71 15.89 13.46
C SER A 91 2.17 16.31 13.68
N ASP A 92 2.51 16.74 14.90
CA ASP A 92 3.87 17.16 15.27
C ASP A 92 4.84 15.97 15.43
N ASP A 93 4.30 14.77 15.57
CA ASP A 93 5.07 13.55 15.85
C ASP A 93 4.89 12.50 14.75
N LEU A 94 3.68 12.40 14.19
CA LEU A 94 3.31 11.40 13.20
C LEU A 94 2.90 12.05 11.87
N CYS A 95 3.39 11.48 10.78
CA CYS A 95 2.83 11.68 9.44
C CYS A 95 1.89 10.51 9.15
N ILE A 96 0.61 10.66 9.52
CA ILE A 96 -0.39 9.62 9.32
C ILE A 96 -0.89 9.63 7.87
N VAL A 97 -0.81 8.47 7.22
CA VAL A 97 -1.29 8.21 5.87
C VAL A 97 -2.26 7.04 5.92
N MET A 98 -3.49 7.23 5.46
CA MET A 98 -4.49 6.17 5.47
C MET A 98 -4.14 5.07 4.47
N ARG A 99 -4.10 3.83 4.94
CA ARG A 99 -4.01 2.65 4.07
C ARG A 99 -5.32 2.47 3.29
N ALA A 100 -5.27 2.69 1.98
CA ALA A 100 -6.41 2.62 1.05
C ALA A 100 -6.20 1.52 -0.01
N TYR A 101 -5.92 0.29 0.45
CA TYR A 101 -5.65 -0.85 -0.42
C TYR A 101 -6.97 -1.38 -1.00
N LEU A 102 -7.00 -1.63 -2.30
CA LEU A 102 -8.22 -2.03 -3.00
C LEU A 102 -8.30 -3.55 -3.23
N GLU A 103 -7.18 -4.24 -3.13
CA GLU A 103 -7.08 -5.68 -3.36
C GLU A 103 -6.06 -6.29 -2.40
N LYS A 104 -6.24 -7.59 -2.12
CA LYS A 104 -5.24 -8.43 -1.47
C LYS A 104 -4.71 -9.46 -2.47
N PRO A 105 -3.39 -9.48 -2.79
CA PRO A 105 -2.83 -10.50 -3.66
C PRO A 105 -2.96 -11.90 -3.06
N ARG A 106 -3.66 -12.81 -3.75
CA ARG A 106 -3.85 -14.20 -3.30
C ARG A 106 -3.48 -15.22 -4.37
N THR A 107 -2.92 -16.34 -3.92
CA THR A 107 -2.65 -17.54 -4.72
C THR A 107 -3.83 -18.54 -4.68
N THR A 108 -4.88 -18.23 -3.92
CA THR A 108 -6.09 -19.04 -3.75
C THR A 108 -7.34 -18.25 -4.15
N VAL A 109 -8.44 -18.97 -4.42
CA VAL A 109 -9.74 -18.41 -4.81
C VAL A 109 -10.35 -17.55 -3.70
N GLY A 110 -11.01 -16.46 -4.08
CA GLY A 110 -11.84 -15.59 -3.24
C GLY A 110 -12.01 -14.20 -3.87
N TRP A 111 -12.58 -13.25 -3.12
CA TRP A 111 -12.79 -11.86 -3.58
C TRP A 111 -11.53 -11.19 -4.15
N LYS A 112 -11.66 -10.57 -5.33
CA LYS A 112 -10.56 -10.05 -6.16
C LYS A 112 -10.27 -8.56 -5.96
N GLY A 113 -10.87 -7.95 -4.94
CA GLY A 113 -10.69 -6.53 -4.65
C GLY A 113 -11.73 -5.63 -5.32
N LEU A 114 -11.79 -4.38 -4.88
CA LEU A 114 -12.82 -3.40 -5.23
C LEU A 114 -12.76 -2.98 -6.70
N ILE A 115 -11.56 -2.97 -7.30
CA ILE A 115 -11.41 -2.70 -8.74
C ILE A 115 -12.04 -3.84 -9.54
N ASN A 116 -11.67 -5.09 -9.24
CA ASN A 116 -12.11 -6.22 -10.04
C ASN A 116 -13.57 -6.57 -9.78
N ASP A 117 -13.98 -6.64 -8.51
CA ASP A 117 -15.29 -7.15 -8.10
C ASP A 117 -15.95 -6.19 -7.07
N PRO A 118 -16.42 -5.01 -7.51
CA PRO A 118 -16.95 -3.98 -6.61
C PRO A 118 -18.25 -4.37 -5.90
N ASP A 119 -19.00 -5.32 -6.46
CA ASP A 119 -20.28 -5.79 -5.93
C ASP A 119 -20.13 -7.03 -5.04
N ILE A 120 -18.91 -7.58 -4.93
CA ILE A 120 -18.60 -8.77 -4.11
C ILE A 120 -19.49 -9.97 -4.52
N ASP A 121 -19.70 -10.13 -5.83
CA ASP A 121 -20.60 -11.12 -6.43
C ASP A 121 -19.90 -11.93 -7.55
N ASN A 122 -18.59 -11.75 -7.74
CA ASN A 122 -17.79 -12.30 -8.84
C ASN A 122 -18.27 -11.87 -10.24
N SER A 123 -18.91 -10.70 -10.38
CA SER A 123 -19.35 -10.18 -11.69
C SER A 123 -18.24 -9.50 -12.50
N PHE A 124 -17.07 -9.27 -11.91
CA PHE A 124 -15.90 -8.68 -12.57
C PHE A 124 -16.14 -7.33 -13.27
N LYS A 125 -16.97 -6.47 -12.67
CA LYS A 125 -17.32 -5.14 -13.25
C LYS A 125 -16.18 -4.12 -13.09
N ILE A 126 -15.06 -4.34 -13.78
CA ILE A 126 -13.82 -3.54 -13.66
C ILE A 126 -14.07 -2.04 -13.91
N ASN A 127 -14.82 -1.68 -14.96
CA ASN A 127 -15.16 -0.29 -15.26
C ASN A 127 -15.97 0.40 -14.14
N LYS A 128 -16.79 -0.35 -13.41
CA LYS A 128 -17.49 0.15 -12.22
C LYS A 128 -16.53 0.27 -11.04
N GLY A 129 -15.69 -0.76 -10.83
CA GLY A 129 -14.72 -0.78 -9.74
C GLY A 129 -13.70 0.35 -9.83
N LEU A 130 -13.25 0.73 -11.02
CA LEU A 130 -12.40 1.90 -11.26
C LEU A 130 -13.08 3.22 -10.84
N ARG A 131 -14.36 3.41 -11.21
CA ARG A 131 -15.14 4.60 -10.80
C ARG A 131 -15.33 4.67 -9.30
N VAL A 132 -15.75 3.56 -8.68
CA VAL A 132 -15.94 3.47 -7.22
C VAL A 132 -14.62 3.75 -6.49
N SER A 133 -13.52 3.13 -6.94
CA SER A 133 -12.21 3.29 -6.32
C SER A 133 -11.67 4.72 -6.45
N ARG A 134 -11.82 5.34 -7.62
CA ARG A 134 -11.38 6.72 -7.81
C ARG A 134 -12.20 7.71 -6.99
N GLN A 135 -13.53 7.56 -6.99
CA GLN A 135 -14.41 8.40 -6.18
C GLN A 135 -14.01 8.29 -4.70
N LEU A 136 -13.82 7.07 -4.19
CA LEU A 136 -13.35 6.84 -2.83
C LEU A 136 -12.03 7.58 -2.56
N PHE A 137 -11.03 7.46 -3.43
CA PHE A 137 -9.74 8.12 -3.24
C PHE A 137 -9.86 9.66 -3.24
N VAL A 138 -10.68 10.21 -4.12
CA VAL A 138 -10.98 11.66 -4.16
C VAL A 138 -11.67 12.11 -2.88
N ASP A 139 -12.65 11.35 -2.38
CA ASP A 139 -13.37 11.68 -1.16
C ASP A 139 -12.48 11.63 0.07
N LEU A 140 -11.64 10.58 0.20
CA LEU A 140 -10.68 10.42 1.29
C LEU A 140 -9.67 11.58 1.34
N THR A 141 -9.08 11.91 0.19
CA THR A 141 -8.11 13.00 0.09
C THR A 141 -8.77 14.37 0.24
N SER A 142 -10.04 14.54 -0.17
CA SER A 142 -10.82 15.76 0.07
C SER A 142 -11.14 16.01 1.55
N LYS A 143 -11.09 14.97 2.39
CA LYS A 143 -11.15 15.11 3.87
C LYS A 143 -9.86 15.66 4.47
N GLY A 144 -8.80 15.81 3.69
CA GLY A 144 -7.49 16.26 4.18
C GLY A 144 -6.60 15.11 4.70
N LEU A 145 -6.93 13.86 4.36
CA LEU A 145 -6.16 12.69 4.76
C LEU A 145 -5.37 12.14 3.55
N PRO A 146 -4.03 12.14 3.57
CA PRO A 146 -3.26 11.49 2.53
C PRO A 146 -3.48 9.97 2.57
N ILE A 147 -3.37 9.32 1.42
CA ILE A 147 -3.61 7.88 1.29
C ILE A 147 -2.39 7.13 0.73
N ALA A 148 -2.27 5.87 1.12
CA ALA A 148 -1.29 4.92 0.63
C ALA A 148 -1.96 3.68 0.04
N THR A 149 -1.42 3.16 -1.06
CA THR A 149 -1.92 1.91 -1.67
C THR A 149 -0.79 1.08 -2.30
N GLU A 150 -1.09 -0.17 -2.66
CA GLU A 150 -0.15 -1.12 -3.26
C GLU A 150 -0.23 -1.07 -4.78
N MET A 151 0.93 -1.08 -5.46
CA MET A 151 0.94 -1.22 -6.92
C MET A 151 1.02 -2.70 -7.27
N LEU A 152 -0.11 -3.26 -7.71
CA LEU A 152 -0.24 -4.68 -8.03
C LEU A 152 0.01 -5.00 -9.50
N ASP A 153 -0.15 -3.99 -10.35
CA ASP A 153 0.04 -4.07 -11.80
C ASP A 153 0.55 -2.72 -12.33
N THR A 154 0.88 -2.67 -13.61
CA THR A 154 1.49 -1.49 -14.27
C THR A 154 0.49 -0.60 -15.00
N ILE A 155 -0.80 -0.91 -14.94
CA ILE A 155 -1.89 -0.21 -15.64
C ILE A 155 -2.74 0.59 -14.65
N SER A 156 -3.21 -0.01 -13.57
CA SER A 156 -4.07 0.61 -12.56
C SER A 156 -3.52 1.93 -11.98
N PRO A 157 -2.19 2.15 -11.82
CA PRO A 157 -1.68 3.45 -11.40
C PRO A 157 -2.07 4.59 -12.35
N GLN A 158 -2.29 4.35 -13.65
CA GLN A 158 -2.70 5.42 -14.56
C GLN A 158 -4.05 6.04 -14.18
N PHE A 159 -4.91 5.31 -13.49
CA PHE A 159 -6.26 5.72 -13.10
C PHE A 159 -6.33 6.41 -11.73
N LEU A 160 -5.37 6.13 -10.84
CA LEU A 160 -5.47 6.44 -9.42
C LEU A 160 -4.24 7.15 -8.83
N ALA A 161 -3.10 7.14 -9.52
CA ALA A 161 -1.83 7.63 -8.98
C ALA A 161 -1.82 9.12 -8.63
N ASP A 162 -2.66 9.94 -9.26
CA ASP A 162 -2.83 11.35 -8.92
C ASP A 162 -3.41 11.56 -7.51
N CYS A 163 -4.11 10.57 -6.94
CA CYS A 163 -4.65 10.63 -5.59
C CYS A 163 -3.71 10.06 -4.50
N ILE A 164 -2.58 9.44 -4.87
CA ILE A 164 -1.76 8.66 -3.93
C ILE A 164 -0.61 9.49 -3.37
N SER A 165 -0.36 9.38 -2.07
CA SER A 165 0.73 10.07 -1.35
C SER A 165 1.93 9.18 -1.05
N VAL A 166 1.72 7.88 -0.82
CA VAL A 166 2.77 6.87 -0.58
C VAL A 166 2.39 5.56 -1.26
N GLY A 167 3.33 4.90 -1.92
CA GLY A 167 3.14 3.61 -2.56
C GLY A 167 3.84 2.48 -1.82
N ALA A 168 3.39 1.24 -2.07
CA ALA A 168 4.14 0.04 -1.72
C ALA A 168 4.19 -0.94 -2.89
N ILE A 169 5.31 -1.63 -3.02
CA ILE A 169 5.46 -2.84 -3.85
C ILE A 169 5.45 -4.06 -2.92
N GLY A 170 4.56 -4.99 -3.23
CA GLY A 170 4.35 -6.20 -2.44
C GLY A 170 5.51 -7.17 -2.46
N ALA A 171 5.62 -8.00 -1.43
CA ALA A 171 6.73 -8.95 -1.29
C ALA A 171 6.87 -9.95 -2.46
N ARG A 172 5.77 -10.20 -3.21
CA ARG A 172 5.75 -11.08 -4.39
C ARG A 172 6.12 -10.37 -5.70
N THR A 173 6.14 -9.04 -5.70
CA THR A 173 6.44 -8.22 -6.89
C THR A 173 7.69 -7.37 -6.71
N THR A 174 8.31 -7.35 -5.53
CA THR A 174 9.59 -6.67 -5.27
C THR A 174 10.71 -7.11 -6.23
N GLU A 175 10.75 -8.38 -6.62
CA GLU A 175 11.73 -8.92 -7.59
C GLU A 175 11.33 -8.67 -9.05
N SER A 176 10.10 -8.23 -9.31
CA SER A 176 9.60 -8.00 -10.66
C SER A 176 10.24 -6.75 -11.26
N GLN A 177 10.96 -6.93 -12.37
CA GLN A 177 11.54 -5.82 -13.12
C GLN A 177 10.48 -4.78 -13.53
N LEU A 178 9.30 -5.22 -13.96
CA LEU A 178 8.19 -4.35 -14.33
C LEU A 178 7.75 -3.43 -13.17
N HIS A 179 7.77 -3.93 -11.93
CA HIS A 179 7.37 -3.14 -10.76
C HIS A 179 8.48 -2.19 -10.30
N ARG A 180 9.75 -2.56 -10.49
CA ARG A 180 10.91 -1.67 -10.25
C ARG A 180 10.92 -0.50 -11.24
N GLU A 181 10.67 -0.81 -12.53
CA GLU A 181 10.52 0.17 -13.60
C GLU A 181 9.31 1.09 -13.34
N LEU A 182 8.16 0.53 -12.96
CA LEU A 182 7.00 1.32 -12.55
C LEU A 182 7.36 2.28 -11.40
N ALA A 183 7.96 1.77 -10.32
CA ALA A 183 8.31 2.56 -9.15
C ALA A 183 9.23 3.73 -9.45
N SER A 184 10.14 3.58 -10.43
CA SER A 184 11.03 4.64 -10.90
C SER A 184 10.32 5.85 -11.55
N GLY A 185 9.06 5.67 -11.96
CA GLY A 185 8.22 6.71 -12.58
C GLY A 185 7.09 7.24 -11.70
N LEU A 186 6.87 6.65 -10.52
CA LEU A 186 5.81 7.09 -9.61
C LEU A 186 6.16 8.43 -8.95
N SER A 187 5.16 9.29 -8.80
CA SER A 187 5.33 10.66 -8.31
C SER A 187 5.32 10.78 -6.77
N PHE A 188 5.60 9.68 -6.07
CA PHE A 188 5.52 9.60 -4.60
C PHE A 188 6.54 8.60 -4.04
N PRO A 189 6.87 8.65 -2.74
CA PRO A 189 7.71 7.66 -2.08
C PRO A 189 7.16 6.24 -2.20
N VAL A 190 8.03 5.25 -2.41
CA VAL A 190 7.65 3.85 -2.62
C VAL A 190 8.40 2.92 -1.68
N GLY A 191 7.67 2.18 -0.85
CA GLY A 191 8.24 1.16 0.01
C GLY A 191 8.30 -0.21 -0.68
N PHE A 192 9.45 -0.87 -0.65
CA PHE A 192 9.61 -2.25 -1.14
C PHE A 192 9.62 -3.24 0.02
N LYS A 193 8.67 -4.18 0.03
CA LYS A 193 8.64 -5.24 1.04
C LYS A 193 9.80 -6.22 0.84
N ASN A 194 10.42 -6.65 1.95
CA ASN A 194 11.35 -7.79 1.93
C ASN A 194 10.66 -9.06 1.40
N GLY A 195 11.46 -10.01 0.88
CA GLY A 195 10.98 -11.25 0.26
C GLY A 195 10.12 -12.08 1.21
N THR A 196 9.28 -12.97 0.66
CA THR A 196 8.39 -13.80 1.49
C THR A 196 9.14 -14.69 2.48
N ASP A 197 10.39 -15.04 2.14
CA ASP A 197 11.32 -15.82 2.95
C ASP A 197 12.06 -15.00 4.02
N GLY A 198 11.90 -13.68 4.05
CA GLY A 198 12.62 -12.77 4.94
C GLY A 198 13.85 -12.11 4.32
N SER A 199 14.20 -12.42 3.07
CA SER A 199 15.37 -11.85 2.40
C SER A 199 15.23 -10.34 2.16
N LEU A 200 16.22 -9.58 2.60
CA LEU A 200 16.25 -8.12 2.43
C LEU A 200 16.88 -7.68 1.10
N GLY A 201 17.80 -8.49 0.55
CA GLY A 201 18.54 -8.16 -0.68
C GLY A 201 17.64 -7.77 -1.85
N VAL A 202 16.53 -8.49 -2.02
CA VAL A 202 15.56 -8.23 -3.10
C VAL A 202 14.94 -6.84 -3.05
N ALA A 203 14.69 -6.32 -1.83
CA ALA A 203 14.14 -4.98 -1.63
C ALA A 203 15.20 -3.90 -1.84
N ILE A 204 16.44 -4.16 -1.41
CA ILE A 204 17.56 -3.24 -1.61
C ILE A 204 17.90 -3.10 -3.09
N ASP A 205 17.97 -4.21 -3.82
CA ASP A 205 18.19 -4.19 -5.27
C ASP A 205 17.05 -3.46 -5.99
N ALA A 206 15.81 -3.59 -5.50
CA ALA A 206 14.65 -2.88 -6.03
C ALA A 206 14.74 -1.36 -5.80
N ILE A 207 15.20 -0.92 -4.62
CA ILE A 207 15.45 0.51 -4.33
C ILE A 207 16.52 1.07 -5.28
N GLY A 208 17.65 0.36 -5.42
CA GLY A 208 18.71 0.77 -6.34
C GLY A 208 18.25 0.84 -7.80
N ALA A 209 17.45 -0.15 -8.23
CA ALA A 209 16.87 -0.15 -9.57
C ALA A 209 15.88 1.01 -9.77
N ALA A 210 14.97 1.24 -8.82
CA ALA A 210 13.96 2.29 -8.92
C ALA A 210 14.57 3.70 -8.94
N ALA A 211 15.76 3.90 -8.37
CA ALA A 211 16.48 5.17 -8.43
C ALA A 211 17.04 5.51 -9.83
N ALA A 212 17.14 4.54 -10.74
CA ALA A 212 17.65 4.73 -12.09
C ALA A 212 16.55 5.13 -13.10
N GLN A 213 16.98 5.66 -14.24
CA GLN A 213 16.09 5.90 -15.39
C GLN A 213 15.77 4.59 -16.09
N HIS A 214 14.52 4.41 -16.51
CA HIS A 214 14.06 3.23 -17.26
C HIS A 214 13.29 3.61 -18.51
N HIS A 215 13.22 2.66 -19.45
CA HIS A 215 12.40 2.72 -20.65
C HIS A 215 11.63 1.42 -20.79
N PHE A 216 10.30 1.45 -20.76
CA PHE A 216 9.47 0.23 -20.78
C PHE A 216 8.14 0.45 -21.49
N MET A 217 7.46 -0.64 -21.86
CA MET A 217 6.12 -0.59 -22.45
C MET A 217 5.06 -0.35 -21.37
N GLY A 218 4.31 0.73 -21.48
CA GLY A 218 3.23 1.10 -20.58
C GLY A 218 1.98 1.56 -21.34
N VAL A 219 1.06 2.19 -20.62
CA VAL A 219 -0.19 2.73 -21.16
C VAL A 219 -0.28 4.24 -20.94
N THR A 220 -0.70 4.97 -21.97
CA THR A 220 -0.96 6.41 -21.92
C THR A 220 -2.27 6.72 -21.20
N LYS A 221 -2.51 8.00 -20.90
CA LYS A 221 -3.80 8.44 -20.35
C LYS A 221 -4.98 8.20 -21.31
N GLN A 222 -4.72 8.07 -22.60
CA GLN A 222 -5.71 7.74 -23.62
C GLN A 222 -5.98 6.22 -23.74
N GLY A 223 -5.30 5.38 -22.96
CA GLY A 223 -5.46 3.93 -23.00
C GLY A 223 -4.66 3.23 -24.11
N LEU A 224 -3.76 3.95 -24.79
CA LEU A 224 -2.90 3.39 -25.85
C LEU A 224 -1.58 2.88 -25.27
N ALA A 225 -1.06 1.78 -25.82
CA ALA A 225 0.29 1.32 -25.52
C ALA A 225 1.34 2.38 -25.94
N ALA A 226 2.37 2.57 -25.10
CA ALA A 226 3.45 3.52 -25.38
C ALA A 226 4.76 3.14 -24.69
N ILE A 227 5.86 3.72 -25.17
CA ILE A 227 7.16 3.66 -24.49
C ILE A 227 7.17 4.72 -23.39
N THR A 228 7.19 4.27 -22.15
CA THR A 228 7.30 5.12 -20.96
C THR A 228 8.77 5.34 -20.62
N ARG A 229 9.14 6.58 -20.30
CA ARG A 229 10.50 6.96 -19.88
C ARG A 229 10.43 7.58 -18.49
N THR A 230 11.24 7.08 -17.56
CA THR A 230 11.21 7.53 -16.16
C THR A 230 12.50 8.25 -15.78
N LYS A 231 12.41 9.09 -14.74
CA LYS A 231 13.55 9.87 -14.23
C LYS A 231 14.34 9.13 -13.15
N GLY A 232 13.77 8.06 -12.58
CA GLY A 232 14.23 7.49 -11.32
C GLY A 232 13.47 8.08 -10.14
N ASN A 233 13.37 7.29 -9.07
CA ASN A 233 12.72 7.66 -7.81
C ASN A 233 13.69 7.46 -6.65
N GLU A 234 14.17 8.56 -6.07
CA GLU A 234 15.13 8.56 -4.96
C GLU A 234 14.47 8.44 -3.58
N HIS A 235 13.13 8.42 -3.54
CA HIS A 235 12.30 8.37 -2.33
C HIS A 235 11.82 6.94 -2.01
N CYS A 236 12.60 5.94 -2.39
CA CYS A 236 12.31 4.54 -2.08
C CYS A 236 12.89 4.12 -0.72
N PHE A 237 12.18 3.22 -0.03
CA PHE A 237 12.57 2.73 1.30
C PHE A 237 12.23 1.25 1.48
N VAL A 238 12.79 0.60 2.50
CA VAL A 238 12.55 -0.82 2.80
C VAL A 238 11.34 -0.97 3.70
N ILE A 239 10.53 -2.00 3.49
CA ILE A 239 9.50 -2.45 4.43
C ILE A 239 9.87 -3.84 4.99
N LEU A 240 10.12 -3.92 6.30
CA LEU A 240 10.31 -5.18 7.03
C LEU A 240 8.96 -5.74 7.47
N ARG A 241 8.61 -6.94 7.00
CA ARG A 241 7.29 -7.58 7.19
C ARG A 241 7.34 -8.98 7.80
N GLY A 242 8.52 -9.42 8.22
CA GLY A 242 8.87 -10.79 8.60
C GLY A 242 9.27 -11.66 7.42
N GLY A 243 9.29 -12.96 7.61
CA GLY A 243 9.57 -13.98 6.59
C GLY A 243 9.01 -15.34 6.99
N THR A 244 9.23 -16.36 6.16
CA THR A 244 9.10 -17.76 6.62
C THR A 244 10.14 -18.10 7.69
N LYS A 245 11.25 -17.34 7.76
CA LYS A 245 12.30 -17.44 8.77
C LYS A 245 11.92 -16.86 10.15
N GLY A 246 10.79 -16.17 10.26
CA GLY A 246 10.33 -15.54 11.50
C GLY A 246 10.02 -14.05 11.36
N THR A 247 9.86 -13.39 12.49
CA THR A 247 9.65 -11.94 12.59
C THR A 247 10.96 -11.18 12.33
N ASN A 248 10.88 -9.91 11.96
CA ASN A 248 12.07 -9.07 11.73
C ASN A 248 11.86 -7.61 12.15
N PHE A 249 11.16 -7.38 13.26
CA PHE A 249 10.88 -6.05 13.82
C PHE A 249 11.71 -5.75 15.08
N ASP A 250 12.36 -6.76 15.65
CA ASP A 250 13.25 -6.65 16.80
C ASP A 250 14.52 -5.84 16.49
N LYS A 251 15.20 -5.41 17.54
CA LYS A 251 16.37 -4.54 17.45
C LYS A 251 17.49 -5.19 16.66
N GLU A 252 17.72 -6.48 16.85
CA GLU A 252 18.75 -7.25 16.16
C GLU A 252 18.49 -7.27 14.65
N SER A 253 17.24 -7.51 14.25
CA SER A 253 16.80 -7.49 12.85
C SER A 253 16.95 -6.11 12.22
N VAL A 254 16.60 -5.04 12.96
CA VAL A 254 16.77 -3.65 12.48
C VAL A 254 18.25 -3.30 12.32
N GLN A 255 19.12 -3.65 13.27
CA GLN A 255 20.56 -3.43 13.14
C GLN A 255 21.16 -4.22 11.96
N ALA A 256 20.73 -5.46 11.77
CA ALA A 256 21.15 -6.25 10.62
C ALA A 256 20.72 -5.59 9.29
N ALA A 257 19.48 -5.11 9.21
CA ALA A 257 18.97 -4.41 8.03
C ALA A 257 19.75 -3.11 7.75
N LYS A 258 20.06 -2.31 8.79
CA LYS A 258 20.89 -1.11 8.68
C LYS A 258 22.26 -1.42 8.09
N LYS A 259 22.93 -2.45 8.61
CA LYS A 259 24.25 -2.86 8.10
C LYS A 259 24.21 -3.19 6.61
N VAL A 260 23.20 -3.96 6.15
CA VAL A 260 23.08 -4.30 4.73
C VAL A 260 22.80 -3.05 3.88
N LEU A 261 21.98 -2.11 4.36
CA LEU A 261 21.74 -0.83 3.67
C LEU A 261 23.02 -0.01 3.54
N GLN A 262 23.80 0.12 4.62
CA GLN A 262 25.09 0.80 4.65
C GLN A 262 26.10 0.17 3.68
N ASP A 263 26.25 -1.16 3.71
CA ASP A 263 27.15 -1.91 2.82
C ASP A 263 26.79 -1.69 1.33
N LYS A 264 25.50 -1.48 1.05
CA LYS A 264 24.96 -1.20 -0.29
C LYS A 264 24.84 0.30 -0.61
N LYS A 265 25.37 1.17 0.26
CA LYS A 265 25.33 2.64 0.15
C LYS A 265 23.92 3.20 -0.05
N GLN A 266 22.93 2.56 0.55
CA GLN A 266 21.54 3.00 0.56
C GLN A 266 21.22 3.81 1.83
N LYS A 267 20.18 4.62 1.75
CA LYS A 267 19.66 5.36 2.92
C LYS A 267 19.15 4.37 3.98
N GLU A 268 19.39 4.66 5.25
CA GLU A 268 18.84 3.91 6.38
C GLU A 268 17.37 4.27 6.61
N ALA A 269 16.52 3.98 5.62
CA ALA A 269 15.09 4.27 5.66
C ALA A 269 14.30 2.95 5.73
N ILE A 270 13.92 2.57 6.96
CA ILE A 270 13.22 1.33 7.27
C ILE A 270 11.82 1.63 7.79
N MET A 271 10.82 1.05 7.15
CA MET A 271 9.46 0.95 7.65
C MET A 271 9.21 -0.46 8.20
N ILE A 272 8.55 -0.57 9.36
CA ILE A 272 8.17 -1.85 9.97
C ILE A 272 6.68 -2.12 9.75
N ASP A 273 6.34 -3.19 9.02
CA ASP A 273 4.97 -3.70 8.93
C ASP A 273 4.66 -4.51 10.20
N CYS A 274 3.74 -4.01 11.03
CA CYS A 274 3.35 -4.62 12.29
C CYS A 274 2.44 -5.86 12.09
N SER A 275 1.87 -6.04 10.89
CA SER A 275 0.96 -7.13 10.54
C SER A 275 1.73 -8.32 9.91
N HIS A 276 1.06 -9.09 9.06
CA HIS A 276 1.64 -10.14 8.22
C HIS A 276 2.55 -11.11 9.00
N GLY A 277 3.79 -11.32 8.56
CA GLY A 277 4.71 -12.24 9.23
C GLY A 277 5.16 -11.74 10.59
N ASN A 278 5.25 -10.42 10.79
CA ASN A 278 5.63 -9.83 12.07
C ASN A 278 4.56 -10.02 13.16
N SER A 279 3.29 -10.07 12.77
CA SER A 279 2.19 -10.43 13.67
C SER A 279 2.00 -11.95 13.86
N SER A 280 2.77 -12.78 13.13
CA SER A 280 2.50 -14.21 12.96
C SER A 280 1.07 -14.48 12.48
N LYS A 281 0.54 -13.60 11.62
CA LYS A 281 -0.85 -13.59 11.13
C LYS A 281 -1.91 -13.51 12.24
N ASN A 282 -1.56 -12.95 13.39
CA ASN A 282 -2.49 -12.70 14.49
C ASN A 282 -2.56 -11.20 14.76
N HIS A 283 -3.67 -10.57 14.38
CA HIS A 283 -3.87 -9.12 14.51
C HIS A 283 -3.65 -8.61 15.95
N LYS A 284 -3.90 -9.42 16.99
CA LYS A 284 -3.67 -9.07 18.41
C LYS A 284 -2.20 -8.93 18.78
N ASN A 285 -1.28 -9.34 17.89
CA ASN A 285 0.15 -9.11 18.05
C ASN A 285 0.60 -7.78 17.45
N GLN A 286 -0.18 -7.11 16.60
CA GLN A 286 0.22 -5.83 16.01
C GLN A 286 0.56 -4.76 17.08
N PRO A 287 -0.23 -4.59 18.17
CA PRO A 287 0.14 -3.64 19.23
C PRO A 287 1.44 -4.01 19.95
N LYS A 288 1.74 -5.31 20.08
CA LYS A 288 2.99 -5.79 20.69
C LYS A 288 4.20 -5.47 19.79
N VAL A 289 4.05 -5.66 18.48
CA VAL A 289 5.07 -5.27 17.50
C VAL A 289 5.30 -3.76 17.55
N ALA A 290 4.22 -2.97 17.52
CA ALA A 290 4.31 -1.52 17.59
C ALA A 290 4.98 -1.04 18.88
N LYS A 291 4.73 -1.70 20.02
CA LYS A 291 5.39 -1.40 21.29
C LYS A 291 6.91 -1.65 21.21
N VAL A 292 7.36 -2.78 20.65
CA VAL A 292 8.80 -3.07 20.48
C VAL A 292 9.47 -2.07 19.54
N VAL A 293 8.76 -1.60 18.51
CA VAL A 293 9.22 -0.50 17.66
C VAL A 293 9.30 0.81 18.46
N GLY A 294 8.27 1.11 19.25
CA GLY A 294 8.22 2.27 20.13
C GLY A 294 9.35 2.30 21.17
N GLU A 295 9.77 1.16 21.69
CA GLU A 295 10.92 1.02 22.60
C GLU A 295 12.23 1.39 21.88
N GLN A 296 12.45 0.88 20.66
CA GLN A 296 13.62 1.24 19.85
C GLN A 296 13.66 2.73 19.50
N LEU A 297 12.51 3.33 19.19
CA LEU A 297 12.41 4.78 18.98
C LEU A 297 12.81 5.56 20.24
N ARG A 298 12.34 5.14 21.42
CA ARG A 298 12.70 5.76 22.71
C ARG A 298 14.19 5.64 23.03
N GLU A 299 14.85 4.59 22.56
CA GLU A 299 16.31 4.42 22.65
C GLU A 299 17.10 5.28 21.65
N GLY A 300 16.41 6.02 20.76
CA GLY A 300 17.04 6.95 19.82
C GLY A 300 17.16 6.43 18.39
N GLU A 301 16.61 5.26 18.05
CA GLU A 301 16.74 4.68 16.70
C GLU A 301 16.15 5.60 15.61
N LYS A 302 17.02 6.02 14.67
CA LYS A 302 16.68 6.95 13.57
C LYS A 302 16.35 6.23 12.26
N ALA A 303 16.84 5.00 12.07
CA ALA A 303 16.63 4.26 10.83
C ALA A 303 15.18 3.78 10.66
N ILE A 304 14.44 3.65 11.76
CA ILE A 304 13.00 3.41 11.71
C ILE A 304 12.31 4.73 11.37
N ILE A 305 11.96 4.87 10.10
CA ILE A 305 11.27 6.04 9.56
C ILE A 305 9.75 5.90 9.62
N GLY A 306 9.23 4.67 9.78
CA GLY A 306 7.80 4.46 9.75
C GLY A 306 7.32 3.09 10.19
N VAL A 307 6.00 2.96 10.29
CA VAL A 307 5.30 1.71 10.55
C VAL A 307 4.11 1.53 9.62
N MET A 308 3.70 0.28 9.40
CA MET A 308 2.47 -0.09 8.69
C MET A 308 1.59 -0.94 9.61
N ILE A 309 0.31 -0.57 9.74
CA ILE A 309 -0.65 -1.18 10.66
C ILE A 309 -1.95 -1.50 9.90
N GLU A 310 -2.47 -2.71 10.08
CA GLU A 310 -3.78 -3.11 9.58
C GLU A 310 -4.84 -2.94 10.67
N SER A 311 -5.68 -1.93 10.50
CA SER A 311 -6.70 -1.48 11.45
C SER A 311 -8.04 -1.23 10.77
N ASN A 312 -9.13 -1.45 11.47
CA ASN A 312 -10.47 -1.15 10.96
C ASN A 312 -11.35 -0.64 12.11
N ILE A 313 -12.63 -0.36 11.83
CA ILE A 313 -13.58 0.05 12.87
C ILE A 313 -13.77 -1.09 13.88
N GLY A 314 -14.04 -2.30 13.39
CA GLY A 314 -14.10 -3.53 14.20
C GLY A 314 -12.82 -4.38 14.07
N GLU A 315 -12.54 -5.18 15.10
CA GLU A 315 -11.40 -6.13 15.09
C GLU A 315 -11.67 -7.36 14.22
N GLY A 316 -10.60 -8.12 13.93
CA GLY A 316 -10.70 -9.41 13.28
C GLY A 316 -10.96 -9.32 11.78
N ASN A 317 -11.50 -10.41 11.24
CA ASN A 317 -11.99 -10.51 9.87
C ASN A 317 -13.25 -11.39 9.82
N GLN A 318 -13.90 -11.37 8.67
CA GLN A 318 -15.05 -12.20 8.36
C GLN A 318 -14.92 -12.76 6.93
N LYS A 319 -15.66 -13.83 6.64
CA LYS A 319 -15.82 -14.33 5.27
C LYS A 319 -17.04 -13.67 4.63
N VAL A 320 -17.03 -13.54 3.31
CA VAL A 320 -18.25 -13.19 2.57
C VAL A 320 -19.26 -14.34 2.76
N PRO A 321 -20.43 -14.07 3.34
CA PRO A 321 -21.43 -15.09 3.62
C PRO A 321 -22.16 -15.51 2.33
N ALA A 322 -22.87 -16.64 2.35
CA ALA A 322 -23.56 -17.17 1.17
C ALA A 322 -24.72 -16.27 0.72
N GLU A 323 -25.30 -15.54 1.66
CA GLU A 323 -26.36 -14.55 1.48
C GLU A 323 -25.86 -13.26 0.79
N GLY A 324 -24.55 -13.13 0.57
CA GLY A 324 -23.93 -12.01 -0.13
C GLY A 324 -23.51 -10.85 0.78
N PRO A 325 -23.04 -9.74 0.20
CA PRO A 325 -22.43 -8.64 0.95
C PRO A 325 -23.38 -7.91 1.91
N ALA A 326 -24.70 -8.03 1.73
CA ALA A 326 -25.69 -7.40 2.61
C ALA A 326 -25.67 -7.93 4.05
N ALA A 327 -25.14 -9.14 4.27
CA ALA A 327 -25.00 -9.76 5.58
C ALA A 327 -23.61 -9.53 6.23
N LEU A 328 -22.72 -8.75 5.59
CA LEU A 328 -21.43 -8.41 6.17
C LEU A 328 -21.58 -7.47 7.36
N GLN A 329 -20.82 -7.74 8.42
CA GLN A 329 -20.68 -6.81 9.52
C GLN A 329 -19.93 -5.56 9.04
N ARG A 330 -20.55 -4.40 9.17
CA ARG A 330 -19.94 -3.12 8.77
C ARG A 330 -18.62 -2.89 9.52
N GLY A 331 -17.59 -2.43 8.81
CA GLY A 331 -16.31 -2.05 9.42
C GLY A 331 -15.43 -3.22 9.90
N VAL A 332 -15.73 -4.45 9.48
CA VAL A 332 -14.91 -5.64 9.74
C VAL A 332 -14.32 -6.14 8.42
N SER A 333 -13.00 -6.40 8.38
CA SER A 333 -12.28 -6.80 7.17
C SER A 333 -12.80 -8.10 6.56
N ILE A 334 -12.87 -8.20 5.23
CA ILE A 334 -13.14 -9.46 4.51
C ILE A 334 -11.86 -10.16 4.01
N THR A 335 -10.69 -9.66 4.44
CA THR A 335 -9.37 -10.16 4.05
C THR A 335 -8.55 -10.52 5.29
N ASP A 336 -7.38 -9.91 5.51
CA ASP A 336 -6.62 -10.17 6.74
C ASP A 336 -7.28 -9.47 7.93
N ALA A 337 -7.09 -10.05 9.11
CA ALA A 337 -7.65 -9.54 10.35
C ALA A 337 -6.98 -8.24 10.77
N CYS A 338 -7.79 -7.28 11.23
CA CYS A 338 -7.34 -5.96 11.65
C CYS A 338 -7.48 -5.79 13.17
N ILE A 339 -6.73 -4.85 13.77
CA ILE A 339 -7.07 -4.35 15.10
C ILE A 339 -8.30 -3.42 15.01
N ASN A 340 -9.04 -3.26 16.10
CA ASN A 340 -10.16 -2.31 16.16
C ASN A 340 -9.68 -0.86 16.27
N TRP A 341 -10.64 0.06 16.25
CA TRP A 341 -10.38 1.49 16.37
C TRP A 341 -9.74 1.86 17.72
N GLU A 342 -10.18 1.25 18.82
CA GLU A 342 -9.69 1.56 20.16
C GLU A 342 -8.20 1.23 20.30
N ASP A 343 -7.79 0.03 19.87
CA ASP A 343 -6.37 -0.36 19.84
C ASP A 343 -5.56 0.52 18.89
N THR A 344 -6.16 0.93 17.77
CA THR A 344 -5.52 1.85 16.80
C THR A 344 -5.17 3.17 17.45
N ALA A 345 -6.09 3.78 18.20
CA ALA A 345 -5.86 5.04 18.89
C ALA A 345 -4.73 4.91 19.94
N VAL A 346 -4.77 3.84 20.75
CA VAL A 346 -3.75 3.57 21.77
C VAL A 346 -2.36 3.39 21.14
N VAL A 347 -2.25 2.61 20.06
CA VAL A 347 -0.97 2.38 19.37
C VAL A 347 -0.41 3.68 18.79
N LEU A 348 -1.25 4.52 18.17
CA LEU A 348 -0.81 5.79 17.59
C LEU A 348 -0.36 6.78 18.66
N GLU A 349 -1.07 6.88 19.78
CA GLU A 349 -0.64 7.74 20.89
C GLU A 349 0.69 7.29 21.51
N ASP A 350 0.89 5.97 21.69
CA ASP A 350 2.18 5.44 22.18
C ASP A 350 3.34 5.69 21.20
N LEU A 351 3.11 5.53 19.90
CA LEU A 351 4.13 5.83 18.88
C LEU A 351 4.46 7.33 18.84
N ALA A 352 3.48 8.21 19.02
CA ALA A 352 3.73 9.65 19.11
C ALA A 352 4.59 9.99 20.34
N ASP A 353 4.30 9.40 21.50
CA ASP A 353 5.16 9.54 22.69
C ASP A 353 6.59 8.99 22.47
N ALA A 354 6.71 7.87 21.74
CA ALA A 354 7.98 7.31 21.33
C ALA A 354 8.82 8.30 20.52
N VAL A 355 8.20 8.96 19.54
CA VAL A 355 8.84 9.98 18.71
C VAL A 355 9.28 11.19 19.54
N ARG A 356 8.44 11.67 20.46
CA ARG A 356 8.80 12.79 21.37
C ARG A 356 10.03 12.43 22.21
N THR A 357 10.09 11.21 22.71
CA THR A 357 11.23 10.72 23.48
C THR A 357 12.48 10.58 22.61
N ARG A 358 12.36 9.98 21.42
CA ARG A 358 13.43 9.90 20.42
C ARG A 358 14.05 11.27 20.13
N ARG A 359 13.20 12.28 19.97
CA ARG A 359 13.61 13.67 19.70
C ARG A 359 14.39 14.28 20.85
N LYS A 360 14.08 13.94 22.11
CA LYS A 360 14.84 14.39 23.28
C LYS A 360 16.22 13.72 23.34
N VAL A 361 16.27 12.40 23.18
CA VAL A 361 17.51 11.59 23.25
C VAL A 361 18.50 11.96 22.14
N ASN A 362 18.02 12.37 20.97
CA ASN A 362 18.89 12.72 19.83
C ASN A 362 19.25 14.22 19.73
N ARG A 363 18.73 15.06 20.65
CA ARG A 363 19.11 16.48 20.76
C ARG A 363 20.25 16.69 21.76
N SER A 364 20.38 15.80 22.75
CA SER A 364 21.56 15.63 23.59
C SER A 364 22.67 14.94 22.82
#